data_AF-A0A434L8F5-F1
#
_entry.id   AF-A0A434L8F5-F1
#
_cell.length_a   1.000
_cell.length_b   1.000
_cell.length_c   1.000
_cell.angle_alpha   90.00
_cell.angle_beta   90.00
_cell.angle_gamma   90.00
#
_symmetry.space_group_name_H-M   'P 1'
#
loop_
_entity.id
_entity.type
_entity.pdbx_description
1 polymer ?
#
loop_
_entity_poly.entity_id
_entity_poly.type
_entity_poly.pdbx_seq_one_letter_code
_entity_poly.pdbx_strand_id
1 'polypeptide(L)' 'MRTEQEIFEELAALCISPGYIHAFAMLCFRDTIVRFSDEMTAQDMARLYSPSALIRTELTTLMGLM' A
#
# COMPACT_ATOMS: atom_id res chain seq x y z
N MET A 1 9.29 -13.42 -19.31
CA MET A 1 8.87 -13.41 -17.90
C MET A 1 9.83 -12.49 -17.17
N ARG A 2 9.34 -11.58 -16.33
CA ARG A 2 10.21 -10.68 -15.57
C ARG A 2 10.75 -11.43 -14.35
N THR A 3 12.03 -11.23 -14.05
CA THR A 3 12.69 -11.69 -12.83
C THR A 3 12.27 -10.84 -11.64
N GLU A 4 12.43 -11.37 -10.43
CA GLU A 4 12.22 -10.62 -9.20
C GLU A 4 13.08 -9.34 -9.17
N GLN A 5 14.34 -9.45 -9.56
CA GLN A 5 15.27 -8.32 -9.62
C GLN A 5 14.76 -7.20 -10.54
N GLU A 6 14.32 -7.52 -11.75
CA GLU A 6 13.73 -6.54 -12.68
C GLU A 6 12.46 -5.88 -12.13
N ILE A 7 11.71 -6.57 -11.26
CA ILE A 7 10.53 -6.00 -10.59
C ILE A 7 10.94 -5.02 -9.50
N PHE A 8 11.89 -5.41 -8.66
CA PHE A 8 12.37 -4.57 -7.58
C PHE A 8 13.10 -3.32 -8.08
N GLU A 9 13.84 -3.40 -9.19
CA GLU A 9 14.50 -2.25 -9.81
C GLU A 9 13.48 -1.22 -10.33
N GLU A 10 12.42 -1.68 -11.00
CA GLU A 10 11.33 -0.79 -11.45
C GLU A 10 10.56 -0.18 -10.27
N LEU A 11 10.29 -0.95 -9.23
CA LEU A 11 9.63 -0.46 -8.02
C LEU A 11 10.48 0.58 -7.30
N ALA A 12 11.79 0.35 -7.15
CA ALA A 12 12.70 1.30 -6.54
C ALA A 12 12.73 2.63 -7.32
N ALA A 13 12.84 2.57 -8.64
CA ALA A 13 12.81 3.75 -9.50
C ALA A 13 11.50 4.53 -9.36
N LEU A 14 10.35 3.85 -9.23
CA LEU A 14 9.06 4.48 -8.98
C LEU A 14 8.98 5.10 -7.57
N CYS A 15 9.47 4.40 -6.56
CA CYS A 15 9.40 4.80 -5.16
C CYS A 15 10.14 6.12 -4.88
N ILE A 16 11.24 6.36 -5.59
CA ILE A 16 12.03 7.61 -5.47
C ILE A 16 11.56 8.73 -6.42
N SER A 17 10.53 8.48 -7.24
CA SER A 17 10.07 9.47 -8.22
C SER A 17 9.40 10.67 -7.53
N PRO A 18 9.54 11.90 -8.09
CA PRO A 18 8.92 13.08 -7.51
C PRO A 18 7.41 12.91 -7.31
N GLY A 19 6.95 13.14 -6.08
CA GLY A 19 5.53 13.04 -5.73
C GLY A 19 5.04 11.64 -5.34
N TYR A 20 5.87 10.59 -5.47
CA TYR A 20 5.49 9.23 -5.05
C TYR A 20 5.06 9.17 -3.57
N ILE A 21 5.71 9.94 -2.69
CA ILE A 21 5.36 10.00 -1.27
C ILE A 21 3.88 10.36 -1.02
N HIS A 22 3.25 11.15 -1.89
CA HIS A 22 1.83 11.49 -1.78
C HIS A 22 0.93 10.32 -2.18
N ALA A 23 1.31 9.58 -3.23
CA ALA A 23 0.63 8.35 -3.62
C ALA A 23 0.77 7.28 -2.54
N PHE A 24 1.96 7.11 -1.98
CA PHE A 24 2.23 6.19 -0.88
C PHE A 24 1.40 6.54 0.36
N ALA A 25 1.33 7.81 0.75
CA ALA A 25 0.48 8.26 1.86
C ALA A 25 -1.01 7.92 1.62
N MET A 26 -1.51 8.09 0.40
CA MET A 26 -2.87 7.70 0.03
C MET A 26 -3.07 6.18 0.11
N LEU A 27 -2.10 5.37 -0.29
CA LEU A 27 -2.16 3.91 -0.15
C LEU A 27 -2.20 3.48 1.32
N CYS A 28 -1.34 4.06 2.16
CA CYS A 28 -1.38 3.84 3.61
C CYS A 28 -2.75 4.19 4.20
N PHE A 29 -3.32 5.36 3.85
CA PHE A 29 -4.64 5.76 4.30
C PHE A 29 -5.75 4.83 3.79
N ARG A 30 -5.66 4.40 2.53
CA ARG A 30 -6.66 3.55 1.89
C ARG A 30 -6.71 2.15 2.52
N ASP A 31 -5.54 1.58 2.80
CA ASP A 31 -5.38 0.14 3.05
C ASP A 31 -5.17 -0.20 4.53
N THR A 32 -4.83 0.78 5.36
CA THR A 32 -4.56 0.54 6.80
C THR A 32 -5.55 1.23 7.74
N ILE A 33 -6.33 2.19 7.26
CA ILE A 33 -7.30 2.93 8.08
C ILE A 33 -8.71 2.42 7.82
N VAL A 34 -9.37 2.00 8.89
CA VAL A 34 -10.80 1.68 8.90
C VAL A 34 -11.57 2.96 9.24
N ARG A 35 -12.42 3.40 8.31
CA ARG A 35 -13.37 4.48 8.56
C ARG A 35 -14.68 3.85 9.00
N PHE A 36 -15.19 4.29 10.14
CA PHE A 36 -16.49 3.90 10.67
C PHE A 36 -17.15 5.16 11.26
N SER A 37 -18.45 5.10 11.53
CA SER A 37 -19.19 6.20 12.14
C SER A 37 -19.17 6.05 13.66
N ASP A 38 -20.29 5.70 14.28
CA ASP A 38 -20.37 5.59 15.75
C ASP A 38 -19.81 4.26 16.26
N GLU A 39 -20.24 3.14 15.68
CA GLU A 39 -19.76 1.80 16.03
C GLU A 39 -19.06 1.15 14.84
N MET A 40 -17.93 0.50 15.11
CA MET A 40 -17.17 -0.23 14.10
C MET A 40 -17.81 -1.60 13.86
N THR A 41 -18.17 -1.87 12.60
CA THR A 41 -18.77 -3.13 12.18
C THR A 41 -17.77 -4.04 11.48
N ALA A 42 -18.10 -5.33 11.36
CA ALA A 42 -17.32 -6.26 10.55
C ALA A 42 -17.23 -5.84 9.07
N GLN A 43 -18.25 -5.16 8.56
CA GLN A 43 -18.28 -4.66 7.18
C GLN A 43 -17.29 -3.51 6.96
N ASP A 44 -17.08 -2.65 7.96
CA ASP A 44 -16.06 -1.59 7.89
C ASP A 44 -14.64 -2.19 7.81
N MET A 45 -14.41 -3.30 8.52
CA MET A 45 -13.14 -4.01 8.51
C MET A 45 -12.92 -4.87 7.26
N ALA A 46 -14.00 -5.32 6.60
CA ALA A 46 -13.92 -6.22 5.44
C ALA A 46 -13.04 -5.66 4.31
N ARG A 47 -12.95 -4.33 4.19
CA ARG A 47 -12.11 -3.64 3.21
C ARG A 47 -10.62 -3.96 3.36
N LEU A 48 -10.13 -4.18 4.58
CA LEU A 48 -8.74 -4.54 4.85
C LEU A 48 -8.33 -5.88 4.24
N TYR A 49 -9.31 -6.74 3.92
CA TYR A 49 -9.11 -8.06 3.32
C TYR A 49 -9.38 -8.07 1.81
N SER A 50 -9.52 -6.89 1.19
CA SER A 50 -9.66 -6.80 -0.26
C SER A 50 -8.37 -7.28 -0.94
N PRO A 51 -8.45 -8.11 -1.99
CA PRO A 51 -7.28 -8.47 -2.80
C PRO A 51 -6.56 -7.28 -3.47
N SER A 52 -7.18 -6.10 -3.44
CA SER A 52 -6.62 -4.85 -3.98
C SER A 52 -5.95 -3.96 -2.93
N ALA A 53 -6.08 -4.30 -1.65
CA ALA A 53 -5.47 -3.59 -0.55
C ALA A 53 -4.05 -4.13 -0.32
N LEU A 54 -3.08 -3.23 -0.16
CA LEU A 54 -1.73 -3.60 0.19
C LEU A 54 -1.67 -4.03 1.66
N ILE A 55 -1.05 -5.17 1.92
CA ILE A 55 -0.80 -5.62 3.29
C ILE A 55 0.39 -4.87 3.89
N ARG A 56 0.50 -4.92 5.22
CA ARG A 56 1.58 -4.24 5.97
C ARG A 56 2.97 -4.54 5.41
N THR A 57 3.25 -5.80 5.06
CA THR A 57 4.55 -6.22 4.51
C THR A 57 4.84 -5.51 3.19
N GLU A 58 3.87 -5.45 2.28
CA GLU A 58 4.04 -4.78 0.98
C GLU A 58 4.26 -3.28 1.15
N LEU A 59 3.50 -2.62 2.02
CA LEU A 59 3.69 -1.20 2.34
C LEU A 59 5.08 -0.94 2.94
N THR A 60 5.57 -1.79 3.85
CA THR A 60 6.92 -1.66 4.41
C THR A 60 8.01 -1.94 3.38
N THR A 61 7.78 -2.85 2.44
CA THR A 61 8.70 -3.09 1.32
C THR A 61 8.78 -1.86 0.43
N LEU A 62 7.66 -1.28 0.01
CA LEU A 62 7.64 -0.06 -0.80
C LEU A 62 8.29 1.12 -0.06
N MET A 63 8.07 1.26 1.24
CA MET A 63 8.73 2.27 2.07
C MET A 63 10.26 2.09 2.10
N GLY A 64 10.75 0.84 2.18
CA GLY A 64 12.18 0.55 2.21
C GLY A 64 12.89 0.67 0.85
N LEU A 65 12.14 0.82 -0.24
CA LEU A 65 12.66 1.06 -1.59
C LEU A 65 12.81 2.56 -1.92
N MET A 66 12.32 3.44 -1.04
CA MET A 66 12.53 4.89 -1.09
C MET A 66 13.86 5.27 -0.46
#